data_AF-A0AA38PN78-F1
#
_entry.id   AF-A0AA38PN78-F1
#
_cell.length_a   1.000
_cell.length_b   1.000
_cell.length_c   1.000
_cell.angle_alpha   90.00
_cell.angle_beta   90.00
_cell.angle_gamma   90.00
#
_symmetry.space_group_name_H-M   'P 1'
#
loop_
_entity.id
_entity.type
_entity.pdbx_description
1 polymer ?
#
loop_
_entity_poly.entity_id
_entity_poly.type
_entity_poly.pdbx_seq_one_letter_code
_entity_poly.pdbx_strand_id
1 'polypeptide(L)'
;PTNQVGRPKSPLHGHRYPATRGSDYDNLSSDDFMFNAPLSTPTGMRTVGNTGGQQFPNVSSNLTGANNNCSRASLSFITERVLTSRPSSQTSPVASDHAPLVGSRVSSFSPIADENGAVTLGKRSLPADLDQTVRTVSRNIKLKPDSEKELKKFASLSEGEQRVWLGGWLLQLREKCNGLDPPDSTYNISKKLQFQIGIKAAVIKTLLDPGLPGYLTAMAKFTAYLTADASCDYPSIKDDSTKNNAVISAARSKFDRFRCDIKKCIQVSLVSEKKAGPDNVLQLGEAIINKLGASAGTKVTLALAARIAFLRKIYVDNRDEKGVCDDSFWKHVDKELENLQKHERRQISMHDILEADFNSYGDVNLEGLLDED
;
A
#
# COMPACT_ATOMS: atom_id res chain seq x y z
N PRO A 1 -30.60 -38.10 -71.66
CA PRO A 1 -30.55 -38.15 -70.18
C PRO A 1 -29.11 -37.95 -69.67
N THR A 2 -28.72 -36.68 -69.46
CA THR A 2 -27.68 -36.17 -68.55
C THR A 2 -27.56 -34.67 -68.83
N ASN A 3 -28.32 -33.86 -68.09
CA ASN A 3 -28.17 -32.40 -68.09
C ASN A 3 -27.05 -32.04 -67.09
N GLN A 4 -25.92 -31.59 -67.61
CA GLN A 4 -24.84 -31.02 -66.80
C GLN A 4 -25.16 -29.57 -66.47
N VAL A 5 -25.19 -29.28 -65.17
CA VAL A 5 -25.33 -27.95 -64.57
C VAL A 5 -23.98 -27.25 -64.59
N GLY A 6 -23.89 -26.14 -65.33
CA GLY A 6 -22.71 -25.28 -65.37
C GLY A 6 -22.58 -24.43 -64.12
N ARG A 7 -21.40 -24.48 -63.48
CA ARG A 7 -20.95 -23.54 -62.44
C ARG A 7 -20.57 -22.18 -63.06
N PRO A 8 -20.99 -21.04 -62.49
CA PRO A 8 -20.35 -19.77 -62.77
C PRO A 8 -19.10 -19.56 -61.90
N LYS A 9 -18.06 -19.00 -62.53
CA LYS A 9 -16.74 -18.69 -62.00
C LYS A 9 -16.78 -17.47 -61.07
N SER A 10 -16.18 -17.57 -59.90
CA SER A 10 -15.87 -16.45 -59.01
C SER A 10 -14.63 -15.69 -59.51
N PRO A 11 -14.61 -14.34 -59.52
CA PRO A 11 -13.37 -13.59 -59.69
C PRO A 11 -12.71 -13.33 -58.33
N LEU A 12 -11.48 -13.80 -58.21
CA LEU A 12 -10.50 -13.44 -57.18
C LEU A 12 -10.14 -11.95 -57.31
N HIS A 13 -10.36 -11.15 -56.27
CA HIS A 13 -9.69 -9.87 -56.05
C HIS A 13 -9.08 -9.88 -54.65
N GLY A 14 -7.76 -10.07 -54.61
CA GLY A 14 -6.96 -9.92 -53.41
C GLY A 14 -6.56 -8.47 -53.24
N HIS A 15 -7.04 -7.82 -52.17
CA HIS A 15 -6.49 -6.56 -51.70
C HIS A 15 -5.53 -6.83 -50.54
N ARG A 16 -4.23 -6.61 -50.80
CA ARG A 16 -3.19 -6.45 -49.79
C ARG A 16 -3.46 -5.16 -49.01
N TYR A 17 -3.58 -5.24 -47.69
CA TYR A 17 -3.43 -4.09 -46.81
C TYR A 17 -1.95 -3.97 -46.37
N PRO A 18 -1.36 -2.77 -46.39
CA PRO A 18 -0.02 -2.54 -45.90
C PRO A 18 0.01 -2.48 -44.36
N ALA A 19 1.07 -3.03 -43.78
CA ALA A 19 1.40 -2.92 -42.38
C ALA A 19 1.72 -1.46 -42.01
N THR A 20 0.92 -0.87 -41.13
CA THR A 20 1.24 0.40 -40.49
C THR A 20 2.19 0.19 -39.32
N ARG A 21 3.22 1.02 -39.33
CA ARG A 21 4.35 1.08 -38.43
C ARG A 21 4.11 2.25 -37.46
N GLY A 22 4.33 2.01 -36.17
CA GLY A 22 4.70 3.03 -35.18
C GLY A 22 3.57 3.87 -34.58
N SER A 23 3.43 3.77 -33.26
CA SER A 23 3.20 4.97 -32.43
C SER A 23 3.77 4.70 -31.04
N ASP A 24 4.93 5.29 -30.81
CA ASP A 24 5.46 5.59 -29.48
C ASP A 24 4.40 6.44 -28.74
N TYR A 25 3.93 5.95 -27.59
CA TYR A 25 3.17 6.78 -26.66
C TYR A 25 4.09 7.20 -25.53
N ASP A 26 4.38 8.50 -25.56
CA ASP A 26 5.16 9.25 -24.59
C ASP A 26 4.62 9.13 -23.16
N ASN A 27 5.58 9.04 -22.25
CA ASN A 27 5.44 9.27 -20.82
C ASN A 27 4.85 10.67 -20.56
N LEU A 28 3.59 10.74 -20.15
CA LEU A 28 3.06 11.94 -19.50
C LEU A 28 3.17 11.81 -17.98
N SER A 29 4.19 12.49 -17.47
CA SER A 29 4.40 12.86 -16.07
C SER A 29 3.13 13.50 -15.50
N SER A 30 2.68 13.02 -14.34
CA SER A 30 1.47 13.50 -13.64
C SER A 30 1.77 14.55 -12.55
N ASP A 31 2.94 15.20 -12.61
CA ASP A 31 3.31 16.25 -11.67
C ASP A 31 3.13 17.62 -12.33
N ASP A 32 1.93 18.20 -12.22
CA ASP A 32 1.71 19.66 -12.19
C ASP A 32 0.20 19.98 -12.01
N PHE A 33 -0.28 19.91 -10.77
CA PHE A 33 -1.46 20.64 -10.32
C PHE A 33 -1.24 21.06 -8.86
N MET A 34 -0.46 22.14 -8.68
CA MET A 34 -0.34 22.86 -7.41
C MET A 34 -1.52 23.83 -7.27
N PHE A 35 -2.46 23.53 -6.36
CA PHE A 35 -3.44 24.53 -5.90
C PHE A 35 -2.81 25.38 -4.80
N ASN A 36 -2.68 26.68 -5.05
CA ASN A 36 -2.36 27.69 -4.05
C ASN A 36 -3.54 27.82 -3.06
N ALA A 37 -3.30 27.54 -1.78
CA ALA A 37 -4.20 27.88 -0.69
C ALA A 37 -3.70 29.16 0.02
N PRO A 38 -4.56 30.18 0.28
CA PRO A 38 -4.16 31.35 1.03
C PRO A 38 -4.08 31.05 2.54
N LEU A 39 -2.96 31.43 3.17
CA LEU A 39 -2.78 31.43 4.62
C LEU A 39 -3.80 32.36 5.29
N SER A 40 -4.59 31.81 6.21
CA SER A 40 -5.39 32.58 7.17
C SER A 40 -4.73 32.49 8.54
N THR A 41 -4.37 33.63 9.12
CA THR A 41 -3.82 33.78 10.48
C THR A 41 -4.89 33.55 11.55
N PRO A 42 -4.56 32.96 12.72
CA PRO A 42 -5.49 32.90 13.84
C PRO A 42 -5.30 34.11 14.75
N THR A 43 -6.37 34.90 14.89
CA THR A 43 -6.50 35.98 15.87
C THR A 43 -7.33 35.50 17.05
N GLY A 44 -6.84 35.74 18.27
CA GLY A 44 -7.71 36.07 19.41
C GLY A 44 -7.75 35.08 20.57
N MET A 45 -6.94 35.39 21.59
CA MET A 45 -7.14 34.95 22.97
C MET A 45 -8.52 35.38 23.50
N ARG A 46 -9.16 34.53 24.32
CA ARG A 46 -10.04 35.00 25.38
C ARG A 46 -10.00 34.07 26.60
N THR A 47 -9.47 34.61 27.68
CA THR A 47 -9.61 34.17 29.07
C THR A 47 -11.00 34.52 29.60
N VAL A 48 -11.68 33.58 30.26
CA VAL A 48 -12.69 33.84 31.31
C VAL A 48 -12.62 32.68 32.31
N GLY A 49 -12.67 33.02 33.60
CA GLY A 49 -12.35 32.12 34.70
C GLY A 49 -13.53 31.41 35.35
N ASN A 50 -13.15 30.43 36.18
CA ASN A 50 -13.57 30.17 37.56
C ASN A 50 -15.07 30.20 37.91
N THR A 51 -15.63 29.06 38.35
CA THR A 51 -16.16 28.85 39.72
C THR A 51 -16.94 27.53 39.86
N GLY A 52 -16.81 26.90 41.03
CA GLY A 52 -17.95 26.27 41.72
C GLY A 52 -18.18 24.78 41.50
N GLY A 53 -17.81 23.97 42.50
CA GLY A 53 -18.25 22.59 42.61
C GLY A 53 -19.67 22.45 43.16
N GLN A 54 -20.33 21.36 42.77
CA GLN A 54 -21.37 20.69 43.55
C GLN A 54 -21.33 19.18 43.26
N GLN A 55 -21.47 18.40 44.33
CA GLN A 55 -21.59 16.95 44.37
C GLN A 55 -23.05 16.49 44.14
N PHE A 56 -23.19 15.16 43.99
CA PHE A 56 -24.38 14.27 44.02
C PHE A 56 -24.94 13.84 42.64
N PRO A 57 -25.63 12.67 42.55
CA PRO A 57 -25.08 11.32 42.78
C PRO A 57 -25.37 10.36 41.60
N ASN A 58 -24.86 9.14 41.73
CA ASN A 58 -25.08 7.94 40.90
C ASN A 58 -26.48 7.81 40.28
N VAL A 59 -26.53 7.66 38.95
CA VAL A 59 -27.62 6.98 38.23
C VAL A 59 -27.02 6.17 37.08
N SER A 60 -27.29 4.86 37.10
CA SER A 60 -27.02 3.90 36.03
C SER A 60 -27.84 4.20 34.78
N SER A 61 -27.20 4.20 33.60
CA SER A 61 -27.89 3.95 32.34
C SER A 61 -26.93 3.47 31.24
N ASN A 62 -27.42 2.45 30.53
CA ASN A 62 -26.81 1.79 29.38
C ASN A 62 -26.48 2.76 28.24
N LEU A 63 -25.30 2.63 27.64
CA LEU A 63 -24.95 3.25 26.36
C LEU A 63 -24.15 2.29 25.47
N THR A 64 -24.87 1.61 24.58
CA THR A 64 -24.37 1.25 23.24
C THR A 64 -24.31 2.53 22.41
N GLY A 65 -23.10 3.00 22.10
CA GLY A 65 -22.88 4.21 21.31
C GLY A 65 -21.41 4.41 21.00
N ALA A 66 -20.85 3.57 20.11
CA ALA A 66 -19.51 3.74 19.59
C ALA A 66 -19.46 4.98 18.68
N ASN A 67 -19.08 6.11 19.28
CA ASN A 67 -18.90 7.39 18.63
C ASN A 67 -17.50 7.41 17.97
N ASN A 68 -17.43 7.18 16.66
CA ASN A 68 -16.18 7.28 15.90
C ASN A 68 -15.87 8.75 15.58
N ASN A 69 -15.38 9.48 16.57
CA ASN A 69 -14.71 10.77 16.36
C ASN A 69 -13.31 10.51 15.79
N CYS A 70 -13.19 10.56 14.46
CA CYS A 70 -11.92 10.57 13.77
C CYS A 70 -11.36 12.01 13.77
N SER A 71 -10.80 12.43 14.91
CA SER A 71 -10.01 13.65 15.01
C SER A 71 -8.70 13.43 14.27
N ARG A 72 -8.60 14.08 13.11
CA ARG A 72 -7.46 14.09 12.20
C ARG A 72 -6.29 14.83 12.86
N ALA A 73 -5.35 14.09 13.45
CA ALA A 73 -4.04 14.61 13.79
C ALA A 73 -3.25 14.80 12.49
N SER A 74 -2.93 16.06 12.17
CA SER A 74 -1.98 16.40 11.12
C SER A 74 -0.57 15.94 11.54
N LEU A 75 -0.14 14.79 11.05
CA LEU A 75 1.27 14.39 11.05
C LEU A 75 1.94 14.95 9.80
N SER A 76 2.73 15.99 9.98
CA SER A 76 3.69 16.49 8.99
C SER A 76 4.79 15.44 8.79
N PHE A 77 4.75 14.71 7.68
CA PHE A 77 5.86 13.88 7.22
C PHE A 77 6.96 14.79 6.65
N ILE A 78 8.06 14.91 7.38
CA ILE A 78 9.34 15.39 6.83
C ILE A 78 9.82 14.32 5.86
N THR A 79 9.81 14.63 4.58
CA THR A 79 10.38 13.78 3.53
C THR A 79 11.85 14.15 3.38
N GLU A 80 12.76 13.38 3.97
CA GLU A 80 14.18 13.46 3.62
C GLU A 80 14.38 12.91 2.20
N ARG A 81 14.69 13.83 1.27
CA ARG A 81 15.20 13.49 -0.06
C ARG A 81 16.66 13.07 0.07
N VAL A 82 16.93 11.77 0.04
CA VAL A 82 18.26 11.23 -0.26
C VAL A 82 18.45 11.24 -1.77
N LEU A 83 19.29 12.14 -2.26
CA LEU A 83 19.76 12.18 -3.65
C LEU A 83 20.81 11.07 -3.86
N THR A 84 20.44 10.00 -4.55
CA THR A 84 21.41 9.13 -5.23
C THR A 84 21.19 9.23 -6.74
N SER A 85 21.89 10.16 -7.37
CA SER A 85 22.04 10.22 -8.81
C SER A 85 22.97 9.10 -9.28
N ARG A 86 22.45 8.23 -10.14
CA ARG A 86 23.18 7.17 -10.83
C ARG A 86 23.48 7.66 -12.26
N PRO A 87 24.75 7.73 -12.73
CA PRO A 87 25.03 8.14 -14.09
C PRO A 87 24.84 7.01 -15.08
N SER A 88 24.29 7.38 -16.22
CA SER A 88 24.08 6.63 -17.45
C SER A 88 25.40 6.29 -18.17
N SER A 89 25.45 5.07 -18.70
CA SER A 89 26.53 4.55 -19.54
C SER A 89 26.50 5.18 -20.94
N GLN A 90 27.62 5.75 -21.37
CA GLN A 90 27.91 6.08 -22.76
C GLN A 90 29.20 5.39 -23.21
N THR A 91 29.17 4.91 -24.44
CA THR A 91 30.16 4.09 -25.13
C THR A 91 31.18 4.91 -25.92
N SER A 92 32.47 4.56 -25.75
CA SER A 92 33.62 4.69 -26.69
C SER A 92 34.15 6.10 -27.03
N PRO A 93 35.46 6.33 -27.37
CA PRO A 93 36.43 5.40 -27.97
C PRO A 93 37.88 5.41 -27.41
N VAL A 94 38.70 4.55 -28.03
CA VAL A 94 40.14 4.31 -27.89
C VAL A 94 41.00 5.57 -28.07
N ALA A 95 41.94 5.82 -27.14
CA ALA A 95 43.24 6.43 -27.42
C ALA A 95 44.23 6.12 -26.27
N SER A 96 45.37 5.57 -26.66
CA SER A 96 46.58 5.41 -25.85
C SER A 96 47.24 6.77 -25.59
N ASP A 97 47.77 7.00 -24.38
CA ASP A 97 49.17 7.40 -24.19
C ASP A 97 49.51 7.76 -22.72
N HIS A 98 50.60 7.17 -22.25
CA HIS A 98 51.64 7.69 -21.33
C HIS A 98 51.28 8.50 -20.05
N ALA A 99 51.38 7.81 -18.89
CA ALA A 99 52.15 8.16 -17.65
C ALA A 99 51.94 9.53 -16.93
N PRO A 100 52.46 9.75 -15.69
CA PRO A 100 52.75 8.85 -14.56
C PRO A 100 52.05 9.24 -13.23
N LEU A 101 51.93 8.26 -12.34
CA LEU A 101 52.03 8.31 -10.87
C LEU A 101 51.84 9.67 -10.15
N VAL A 102 50.73 9.82 -9.43
CA VAL A 102 50.61 10.77 -8.30
C VAL A 102 50.00 10.07 -7.09
N GLY A 103 50.69 10.22 -5.96
CA GLY A 103 50.60 9.39 -4.76
C GLY A 103 49.28 9.39 -4.01
N SER A 104 48.83 8.18 -3.66
CA SER A 104 47.91 7.98 -2.55
C SER A 104 48.69 7.94 -1.24
N ARG A 105 48.37 8.88 -0.36
CA ARG A 105 48.88 9.00 1.00
C ARG A 105 48.45 7.79 1.82
N VAL A 106 49.41 6.94 2.13
CA VAL A 106 49.35 5.98 3.23
C VAL A 106 49.50 6.77 4.52
N SER A 107 48.53 6.72 5.43
CA SER A 107 48.72 7.25 6.78
C SER A 107 49.64 6.31 7.55
N SER A 108 50.93 6.54 7.39
CA SER A 108 51.98 6.02 8.25
C SER A 108 51.79 6.60 9.66
N PHE A 109 51.34 5.77 10.59
CA PHE A 109 51.53 6.04 12.01
C PHE A 109 53.03 5.93 12.28
N SER A 110 53.69 7.08 12.43
CA SER A 110 55.06 7.16 12.88
C SER A 110 55.17 6.63 14.32
N PRO A 111 56.15 5.77 14.63
CA PRO A 111 56.50 5.45 16.00
C PRO A 111 57.27 6.65 16.57
N ILE A 112 56.75 7.26 17.62
CA ILE A 112 57.52 8.20 18.45
C ILE A 112 58.52 7.34 19.21
N ALA A 113 59.77 7.39 18.77
CA ALA A 113 60.92 6.94 19.53
C ALA A 113 61.18 7.97 20.64
N ASP A 114 60.60 7.74 21.82
CA ASP A 114 61.12 8.33 23.05
C ASP A 114 62.05 7.33 23.71
N GLU A 115 63.31 7.70 23.65
CA GLU A 115 64.45 7.10 24.30
C GLU A 115 64.34 7.23 25.84
N ASN A 116 64.78 6.17 26.53
CA ASN A 116 65.40 6.24 27.85
C ASN A 116 64.48 6.50 29.06
N GLY A 117 63.44 5.67 29.18
CA GLY A 117 62.90 5.27 30.48
C GLY A 117 63.10 3.78 30.68
N ALA A 118 64.16 3.38 31.40
CA ALA A 118 64.37 2.00 31.82
C ALA A 118 63.26 1.58 32.81
N VAL A 119 62.08 1.26 32.27
CA VAL A 119 61.03 0.55 32.99
C VAL A 119 61.56 -0.86 33.19
N THR A 120 62.08 -1.11 34.38
CA THR A 120 62.34 -2.44 34.88
C THR A 120 61.06 -3.24 34.70
N LEU A 121 61.03 -4.08 33.66
CA LEU A 121 60.08 -5.17 33.48
C LEU A 121 60.27 -6.10 34.67
N GLY A 122 59.64 -5.71 35.78
CA GLY A 122 59.58 -6.49 36.99
C GLY A 122 59.03 -7.84 36.60
N LYS A 123 59.85 -8.87 36.80
CA LYS A 123 59.45 -10.27 36.81
C LYS A 123 58.28 -10.44 37.79
N ARG A 124 57.06 -10.23 37.33
CA ARG A 124 55.84 -10.76 37.92
C ARG A 124 55.18 -11.68 36.90
N SER A 125 55.93 -12.72 36.54
CA SER A 125 55.34 -13.95 36.03
C SER A 125 54.94 -14.79 37.23
N LEU A 126 53.83 -14.40 37.85
CA LEU A 126 52.96 -15.35 38.53
C LEU A 126 51.74 -15.46 37.61
N PRO A 127 51.25 -16.67 37.30
CA PRO A 127 50.04 -16.82 36.51
C PRO A 127 48.96 -16.01 37.20
N ALA A 128 48.48 -14.95 36.54
CA ALA A 128 47.43 -14.12 37.08
C ALA A 128 46.28 -15.05 37.40
N ASP A 129 45.95 -15.14 38.69
CA ASP A 129 44.85 -15.97 39.17
C ASP A 129 43.63 -15.63 38.33
N LEU A 130 43.14 -16.62 37.56
CA LEU A 130 42.02 -16.45 36.64
C LEU A 130 40.80 -15.91 37.40
N ASP A 131 40.67 -16.26 38.69
CA ASP A 131 39.64 -15.73 39.58
C ASP A 131 39.76 -14.23 39.80
N GLN A 132 40.98 -13.70 39.93
CA GLN A 132 41.21 -12.26 40.08
C GLN A 132 40.87 -11.51 38.79
N THR A 133 41.19 -12.09 37.63
CA THR A 133 40.85 -11.53 36.32
C THR A 133 39.33 -11.52 36.12
N VAL A 134 38.65 -12.64 36.38
CA VAL A 134 37.18 -12.74 36.29
C VAL A 134 36.49 -11.74 37.22
N ARG A 135 36.91 -11.63 38.48
CA ARG A 135 36.36 -10.64 39.42
C ARG A 135 36.55 -9.20 38.93
N THR A 136 37.71 -8.89 38.36
CA THR A 136 38.02 -7.55 37.83
C THR A 136 37.14 -7.23 36.63
N VAL A 137 37.04 -8.15 35.66
CA VAL A 137 36.19 -8.00 34.47
C VAL A 137 34.71 -7.90 34.85
N SER A 138 34.23 -8.74 35.77
CA SER A 138 32.85 -8.72 36.25
C SER A 138 32.48 -7.39 36.91
N ARG A 139 33.39 -6.82 37.72
CA ARG A 139 33.20 -5.49 38.33
C ARG A 139 33.18 -4.38 37.27
N ASN A 140 34.06 -4.44 36.29
CA ASN A 140 34.16 -3.42 35.24
C ASN A 140 32.91 -3.40 34.34
N ILE A 141 32.36 -4.57 34.00
CA ILE A 141 31.16 -4.71 33.16
C ILE A 141 29.86 -4.67 33.99
N LYS A 142 29.96 -4.69 35.32
CA LYS A 142 28.83 -4.75 36.27
C LYS A 142 27.94 -5.98 36.02
N LEU A 143 28.56 -7.15 35.86
CA LEU A 143 27.84 -8.42 35.69
C LEU A 143 27.02 -8.77 36.94
N LYS A 144 25.85 -9.41 36.73
CA LYS A 144 25.05 -9.97 37.83
C LYS A 144 25.80 -11.15 38.48
N PRO A 145 25.57 -11.45 39.78
CA PRO A 145 26.27 -12.54 40.48
C PRO A 145 26.15 -13.91 39.81
N ASP A 146 25.01 -14.22 39.18
CA ASP A 146 24.83 -15.49 38.47
C ASP A 146 25.66 -15.56 37.18
N SER A 147 25.76 -14.45 36.44
CA SER A 147 26.62 -14.35 35.26
C SER A 147 28.11 -14.34 35.63
N GLU A 148 28.48 -13.83 36.81
CA GLU A 148 29.84 -13.93 37.33
C GLU A 148 30.22 -15.38 37.62
N LYS A 149 29.32 -16.17 38.24
CA LYS A 149 29.55 -17.61 38.46
C LYS A 149 29.72 -18.36 37.14
N GLU A 150 28.92 -18.02 36.14
CA GLU A 150 29.02 -18.61 34.81
C GLU A 150 30.33 -18.23 34.10
N LEU A 151 30.74 -16.96 34.19
CA LEU A 151 32.02 -16.50 33.65
C LEU A 151 33.22 -17.15 34.35
N LYS A 152 33.13 -17.37 35.67
CA LYS A 152 34.14 -18.12 36.42
C LYS A 152 34.21 -19.58 35.95
N LYS A 153 33.05 -20.22 35.77
CA LYS A 153 32.98 -21.58 35.21
C LYS A 153 33.63 -21.62 33.82
N PHE A 154 33.30 -20.67 32.96
CA PHE A 154 33.89 -20.54 31.62
C PHE A 154 35.41 -20.38 31.65
N ALA A 155 35.94 -19.50 32.51
CA ALA A 155 37.37 -19.24 32.63
C ALA A 155 38.17 -20.46 33.13
N SER A 156 37.53 -21.38 33.85
CA SER A 156 38.15 -22.64 34.31
C SER A 156 38.22 -23.74 33.26
N LEU A 157 37.52 -23.58 32.13
CA LEU A 157 37.55 -24.54 31.02
C LEU A 157 38.86 -24.45 30.23
N SER A 158 39.25 -25.54 29.58
CA SER A 158 40.35 -25.53 28.61
C SER A 158 40.02 -24.66 27.40
N GLU A 159 41.04 -24.21 26.66
CA GLU A 159 40.82 -23.36 25.47
C GLU A 159 39.89 -24.00 24.43
N GLY A 160 40.00 -25.32 24.22
CA GLY A 160 39.13 -26.06 23.32
C GLY A 160 37.67 -26.06 23.80
N GLU A 161 37.45 -26.33 25.09
CA GLU A 161 36.11 -26.29 25.70
C GLU A 161 35.52 -24.88 25.70
N GLN A 162 36.32 -23.84 25.92
CA GLN A 162 35.89 -22.44 25.83
C GLN A 162 35.38 -22.10 24.43
N ARG A 163 36.10 -22.52 23.37
CA ARG A 163 35.65 -22.30 21.99
C ARG A 163 34.33 -23.00 21.69
N VAL A 164 34.16 -24.25 22.15
CA VAL A 164 32.91 -25.00 21.99
C VAL A 164 31.76 -24.32 22.77
N TRP A 165 32.03 -23.88 24.00
CA TRP A 165 31.06 -23.20 24.85
C TRP A 165 30.58 -21.88 24.22
N LEU A 166 31.50 -21.06 23.70
CA LEU A 166 31.16 -19.83 22.95
C LEU A 166 30.36 -20.15 21.69
N GLY A 167 30.73 -21.20 20.95
CA GLY A 167 29.98 -21.66 19.78
C GLY A 167 28.54 -22.04 20.13
N GLY A 168 28.33 -22.75 21.23
CA GLY A 168 27.00 -23.11 21.73
C GLY A 168 26.17 -21.88 22.11
N TRP A 169 26.75 -20.93 22.83
CA TRP A 169 26.08 -19.67 23.18
C TRP A 169 25.75 -18.81 21.96
N LEU A 170 26.64 -18.76 20.97
CA LEU A 170 26.39 -18.03 19.72
C LEU A 170 25.22 -18.65 18.93
N LEU A 171 25.15 -19.99 18.88
CA LEU A 171 24.02 -20.70 18.25
C LEU A 171 22.71 -20.46 19.02
N GLN A 172 22.73 -20.54 20.34
CA GLN A 172 21.54 -20.25 21.16
C GLN A 172 21.08 -18.79 21.02
N LEU A 173 22.02 -17.84 20.97
CA LEU A 173 21.70 -16.43 20.74
C LEU A 173 21.09 -16.26 19.35
N ARG A 174 21.64 -16.92 18.31
CA ARG A 174 21.07 -16.92 16.96
C ARG A 174 19.65 -17.47 16.94
N GLU A 175 19.37 -18.58 17.62
CA GLU A 175 18.02 -19.14 17.74
C GLU A 175 17.04 -18.18 18.42
N LYS A 176 17.46 -17.56 19.55
CA LYS A 176 16.65 -16.56 20.25
C LYS A 176 16.41 -15.32 19.38
N CYS A 177 17.45 -14.82 18.70
CA CYS A 177 17.33 -13.68 17.79
C CYS A 177 16.47 -13.98 16.57
N ASN A 178 16.50 -15.21 16.04
CA ASN A 178 15.63 -15.62 14.94
C ASN A 178 14.15 -15.64 15.34
N GLY A 179 13.84 -15.76 16.64
CA GLY A 179 12.47 -15.69 17.17
C GLY A 179 12.04 -14.29 17.64
N LEU A 180 12.96 -13.32 17.69
CA LEU A 180 12.65 -11.94 18.05
C LEU A 180 12.27 -11.17 16.78
N ASP A 181 10.97 -11.05 16.54
CA ASP A 181 10.46 -9.99 15.67
C ASP A 181 10.72 -8.65 16.39
N PRO A 182 11.43 -7.68 15.79
CA PRO A 182 11.64 -6.38 16.43
C PRO A 182 10.27 -5.76 16.75
N PRO A 183 10.05 -5.26 17.98
CA PRO A 183 8.74 -4.73 18.40
C PRO A 183 8.27 -3.57 17.51
N ASP A 184 9.21 -2.88 16.85
CA ASP A 184 8.95 -1.78 15.92
C ASP A 184 9.27 -2.13 14.46
N SER A 185 9.52 -3.40 14.14
CA SER A 185 9.67 -3.77 12.74
C SER A 185 8.31 -3.65 12.06
N THR A 186 8.14 -2.56 11.31
CA THR A 186 7.05 -2.39 10.36
C THR A 186 6.96 -3.68 9.54
N TYR A 187 5.89 -4.47 9.75
CA TYR A 187 5.71 -5.71 9.03
C TYR A 187 5.78 -5.43 7.53
N ASN A 188 6.82 -5.94 6.90
CA ASN A 188 7.01 -5.77 5.47
C ASN A 188 6.10 -6.77 4.77
N ILE A 189 4.90 -6.32 4.40
CA ILE A 189 3.94 -7.11 3.62
C ILE A 189 4.69 -7.64 2.40
N SER A 190 4.73 -8.97 2.24
CA SER A 190 5.53 -9.61 1.20
C SER A 190 5.22 -8.98 -0.16
N LYS A 191 6.25 -8.74 -0.99
CA LYS A 191 6.02 -8.21 -2.35
C LYS A 191 5.06 -9.11 -3.12
N LYS A 192 5.05 -10.41 -2.86
CA LYS A 192 4.05 -11.34 -3.39
C LYS A 192 2.63 -10.92 -2.99
N LEU A 193 2.35 -10.66 -1.72
CA LEU A 193 1.04 -10.19 -1.25
C LEU A 193 0.70 -8.74 -1.70
N GLN A 194 1.71 -7.88 -1.91
CA GLN A 194 1.53 -6.53 -2.44
C GLN A 194 1.33 -6.45 -3.98
N PHE A 195 2.14 -7.19 -4.75
CA PHE A 195 2.19 -7.18 -6.22
C PHE A 195 1.32 -8.26 -6.84
N GLN A 196 1.23 -9.46 -6.25
CA GLN A 196 0.21 -10.41 -6.69
C GLN A 196 -1.12 -9.89 -6.18
N ILE A 197 -1.93 -9.40 -7.11
CA ILE A 197 -3.30 -9.88 -7.36
C ILE A 197 -4.23 -9.92 -6.13
N GLY A 198 -3.90 -10.56 -5.01
CA GLY A 198 -4.68 -10.60 -3.78
C GLY A 198 -5.21 -9.23 -3.33
N ILE A 199 -4.36 -8.30 -2.87
CA ILE A 199 -4.90 -7.03 -2.33
C ILE A 199 -5.53 -6.18 -3.43
N LYS A 200 -4.83 -5.94 -4.55
CA LYS A 200 -5.35 -5.07 -5.60
C LYS A 200 -6.60 -5.65 -6.25
N ALA A 201 -6.57 -6.91 -6.68
CA ALA A 201 -7.71 -7.55 -7.33
C ALA A 201 -8.83 -7.84 -6.33
N ALA A 202 -8.57 -8.20 -5.07
CA ALA A 202 -9.65 -8.31 -4.08
C ALA A 202 -10.27 -6.95 -3.78
N VAL A 203 -9.49 -5.86 -3.69
CA VAL A 203 -10.04 -4.50 -3.54
C VAL A 203 -10.91 -4.14 -4.74
N ILE A 204 -10.42 -4.36 -5.97
CA ILE A 204 -11.18 -4.08 -7.20
C ILE A 204 -12.44 -4.93 -7.23
N LYS A 205 -12.32 -6.24 -7.00
CA LYS A 205 -13.46 -7.17 -6.94
C LYS A 205 -14.47 -6.73 -5.90
N THR A 206 -14.03 -6.28 -4.73
CA THR A 206 -14.92 -5.78 -3.68
C THR A 206 -15.60 -4.47 -4.08
N LEU A 207 -14.88 -3.53 -4.71
CA LEU A 207 -15.43 -2.25 -5.14
C LEU A 207 -16.42 -2.39 -6.31
N LEU A 208 -16.17 -3.34 -7.20
CA LEU A 208 -17.00 -3.64 -8.36
C LEU A 208 -18.09 -4.68 -8.04
N ASP A 209 -18.15 -5.19 -6.79
CA ASP A 209 -19.18 -6.14 -6.35
C ASP A 209 -20.54 -5.45 -6.30
N PRO A 210 -21.50 -5.83 -7.17
CA PRO A 210 -22.81 -5.19 -7.22
C PRO A 210 -23.65 -5.46 -5.96
N GLY A 211 -23.38 -6.57 -5.26
CA GLY A 211 -24.03 -6.96 -4.02
C GLY A 211 -23.40 -6.37 -2.76
N LEU A 212 -22.49 -5.40 -2.90
CA LEU A 212 -21.85 -4.75 -1.75
C LEU A 212 -22.87 -3.87 -0.99
N PRO A 213 -23.08 -4.11 0.32
CA PRO A 213 -24.07 -3.35 1.08
C PRO A 213 -23.63 -1.90 1.36
N GLY A 214 -22.33 -1.64 1.35
CA GLY A 214 -21.77 -0.30 1.53
C GLY A 214 -20.28 -0.32 1.24
N TYR A 215 -19.77 0.79 0.72
CA TYR A 215 -18.36 0.97 0.39
C TYR A 215 -17.49 1.17 1.63
N LEU A 216 -18.03 1.74 2.71
CA LEU A 216 -17.30 1.89 3.98
C LEU A 216 -17.26 0.57 4.77
N THR A 217 -18.21 -0.34 4.54
CA THR A 217 -18.26 -1.67 5.15
C THR A 217 -17.56 -2.76 4.31
N ALA A 218 -16.93 -2.36 3.20
CA ALA A 218 -16.28 -3.24 2.24
C ALA A 218 -15.16 -4.13 2.81
N MET A 219 -14.55 -3.73 3.94
CA MET A 219 -13.46 -4.50 4.55
C MET A 219 -13.84 -5.94 4.87
N ALA A 220 -15.08 -6.19 5.30
CA ALA A 220 -15.52 -7.54 5.67
C ALA A 220 -15.60 -8.47 4.44
N LYS A 221 -16.08 -7.97 3.29
CA LYS A 221 -16.06 -8.73 2.04
C LYS A 221 -14.64 -8.89 1.51
N PHE A 222 -13.81 -7.85 1.62
CA PHE A 222 -12.41 -7.90 1.23
C PHE A 222 -11.65 -9.02 1.96
N THR A 223 -11.78 -9.12 3.28
CA THR A 223 -11.13 -10.19 4.06
C THR A 223 -11.69 -11.56 3.72
N ALA A 224 -13.00 -11.67 3.43
CA ALA A 224 -13.61 -12.90 2.94
C ALA A 224 -13.01 -13.34 1.59
N TYR A 225 -12.83 -12.42 0.64
CA TYR A 225 -12.19 -12.71 -0.65
C TYR A 225 -10.73 -13.12 -0.49
N LEU A 226 -9.96 -12.44 0.36
CA LEU A 226 -8.58 -12.83 0.65
C LEU A 226 -8.48 -14.21 1.33
N THR A 227 -9.46 -14.57 2.15
CA THR A 227 -9.49 -15.86 2.84
C THR A 227 -9.89 -17.01 1.90
N ALA A 228 -10.77 -16.74 0.94
CA ALA A 228 -11.22 -17.72 -0.05
C ALA A 228 -10.18 -17.99 -1.15
N ASP A 229 -9.25 -17.05 -1.39
CA ASP A 229 -8.20 -17.20 -2.39
C ASP A 229 -7.08 -18.11 -1.88
N ALA A 230 -7.08 -19.36 -2.33
CA ALA A 230 -6.05 -20.35 -1.97
C ALA A 230 -4.65 -19.99 -2.46
N SER A 231 -4.51 -19.07 -3.43
CA SER A 231 -3.21 -18.59 -3.90
C SER A 231 -2.62 -17.49 -3.02
N CYS A 232 -3.45 -16.90 -2.15
CA CYS A 232 -3.09 -15.83 -1.24
C CYS A 232 -2.53 -16.39 0.07
N ASP A 233 -1.43 -15.82 0.55
CA ASP A 233 -0.82 -16.23 1.83
C ASP A 233 -1.60 -15.65 3.05
N TYR A 234 -2.68 -14.88 2.81
CA TYR A 234 -3.48 -14.21 3.85
C TYR A 234 -4.02 -15.15 4.96
N PRO A 235 -4.54 -16.36 4.66
CA PRO A 235 -5.05 -17.26 5.69
C PRO A 235 -4.02 -17.62 6.77
N SER A 236 -2.73 -17.61 6.46
CA SER A 236 -1.66 -17.92 7.43
C SER A 236 -1.27 -16.73 8.31
N ILE A 237 -1.63 -15.49 7.91
CA ILE A 237 -1.28 -14.26 8.62
C ILE A 237 -2.47 -13.59 9.30
N LYS A 238 -3.71 -14.03 9.03
CA LYS A 238 -4.94 -13.39 9.55
C LYS A 238 -5.02 -13.41 11.09
N ASP A 239 -4.47 -14.45 11.71
CA ASP A 239 -4.50 -14.66 13.17
C ASP A 239 -3.41 -13.85 13.89
N ASP A 240 -2.41 -13.36 13.16
CA ASP A 240 -1.41 -12.43 13.66
C ASP A 240 -1.95 -11.00 13.57
N SER A 241 -2.33 -10.42 14.72
CA SER A 241 -2.94 -9.09 14.77
C SER A 241 -2.08 -8.01 14.12
N THR A 242 -0.75 -8.07 14.25
CA THR A 242 0.15 -7.05 13.71
C THR A 242 0.21 -7.15 12.19
N LYS A 243 0.37 -8.37 11.66
CA LYS A 243 0.40 -8.61 10.22
C LYS A 243 -0.95 -8.30 9.57
N ASN A 244 -2.04 -8.72 10.20
CA ASN A 244 -3.39 -8.45 9.70
C ASN A 244 -3.68 -6.94 9.68
N ASN A 245 -3.34 -6.21 10.76
CA ASN A 245 -3.51 -4.75 10.80
C ASN A 245 -2.73 -4.04 9.69
N ALA A 246 -1.50 -4.47 9.40
CA ALA A 246 -0.72 -3.93 8.30
C ALA A 246 -1.41 -4.16 6.95
N VAL A 247 -1.93 -5.37 6.70
CA VAL A 247 -2.67 -5.70 5.47
C VAL A 247 -3.96 -4.88 5.35
N ILE A 248 -4.75 -4.78 6.41
CA ILE A 248 -5.99 -3.99 6.42
C ILE A 248 -5.69 -2.50 6.19
N SER A 249 -4.63 -1.97 6.82
CA SER A 249 -4.20 -0.58 6.61
C SER A 249 -3.82 -0.33 5.15
N ALA A 250 -2.99 -1.20 4.57
CA ALA A 250 -2.62 -1.12 3.16
C ALA A 250 -3.83 -1.20 2.22
N ALA A 251 -4.79 -2.10 2.52
CA ALA A 251 -6.03 -2.23 1.77
C ALA A 251 -6.86 -0.93 1.85
N ARG A 252 -7.07 -0.37 3.04
CA ARG A 252 -7.81 0.89 3.23
C ARG A 252 -7.25 2.02 2.37
N SER A 253 -5.94 2.22 2.38
CA SER A 253 -5.30 3.23 1.53
C SER A 253 -5.57 3.01 0.03
N LYS A 254 -5.66 1.75 -0.42
CA LYS A 254 -6.04 1.42 -1.81
C LYS A 254 -7.53 1.67 -2.08
N PHE A 255 -8.41 1.29 -1.17
CA PHE A 255 -9.84 1.60 -1.27
C PHE A 255 -10.07 3.10 -1.37
N ASP A 256 -9.40 3.91 -0.55
CA ASP A 256 -9.50 5.38 -0.59
C ASP A 256 -9.07 5.92 -1.96
N ARG A 257 -7.92 5.47 -2.46
CA ARG A 257 -7.41 5.88 -3.77
C ARG A 257 -8.37 5.51 -4.90
N PHE A 258 -8.84 4.27 -4.93
CA PHE A 258 -9.74 3.79 -5.99
C PHE A 258 -11.11 4.45 -5.93
N ARG A 259 -11.61 4.74 -4.74
CA ARG A 259 -12.81 5.58 -4.56
C ARG A 259 -12.60 6.97 -5.14
N CYS A 260 -11.47 7.61 -4.89
CA CYS A 260 -11.13 8.87 -5.55
C CYS A 260 -11.05 8.73 -7.08
N ASP A 261 -10.47 7.65 -7.60
CA ASP A 261 -10.37 7.40 -9.04
C ASP A 261 -11.75 7.17 -9.69
N ILE A 262 -12.65 6.39 -9.07
CA ILE A 262 -14.03 6.18 -9.53
C ILE A 262 -14.79 7.51 -9.58
N LYS A 263 -14.71 8.31 -8.50
CA LYS A 263 -15.35 9.63 -8.43
C LYS A 263 -14.86 10.55 -9.55
N LYS A 264 -13.54 10.54 -9.83
CA LYS A 264 -12.94 11.30 -10.94
C LYS A 264 -13.41 10.81 -12.31
N CYS A 265 -13.50 9.50 -12.53
CA CYS A 265 -14.04 8.94 -13.78
C CYS A 265 -15.48 9.40 -14.02
N ILE A 266 -16.34 9.37 -12.99
CA ILE A 266 -17.71 9.87 -13.09
C ILE A 266 -17.72 11.36 -13.41
N GLN A 267 -16.92 12.17 -12.72
CA GLN A 267 -16.83 13.61 -12.98
C GLN A 267 -16.41 13.90 -14.44
N VAL A 268 -15.35 13.25 -14.92
CA VAL A 268 -14.85 13.41 -16.30
C VAL A 268 -15.87 12.94 -17.33
N SER A 269 -16.67 11.92 -17.02
CA SER A 269 -17.72 11.43 -17.91
C SER A 269 -18.88 12.42 -18.07
N LEU A 270 -19.08 13.33 -17.12
CA LEU A 270 -20.17 14.32 -17.14
C LEU A 270 -19.72 15.65 -17.73
N VAL A 271 -18.46 16.04 -17.49
CA VAL A 271 -17.90 17.33 -17.90
C VAL A 271 -16.55 17.06 -18.57
N SER A 272 -16.55 17.03 -19.90
CA SER A 272 -15.31 16.92 -20.68
C SER A 272 -15.27 18.01 -21.74
N GLU A 273 -14.28 18.88 -21.67
CA GLU A 273 -14.02 19.89 -22.73
C GLU A 273 -13.68 19.24 -24.07
N LYS A 274 -13.23 17.98 -24.04
CA LYS A 274 -12.72 17.26 -25.22
C LYS A 274 -13.77 16.41 -25.92
N LYS A 275 -14.93 16.16 -25.30
CA LYS A 275 -15.98 15.29 -25.84
C LYS A 275 -17.26 16.09 -26.03
N ALA A 276 -17.96 15.82 -27.13
CA ALA A 276 -19.20 16.50 -27.49
C ALA A 276 -20.39 16.13 -26.59
N GLY A 277 -20.25 15.11 -25.73
CA GLY A 277 -21.29 14.66 -24.82
C GLY A 277 -20.76 13.77 -23.70
N PRO A 278 -21.62 13.46 -22.73
CA PRO A 278 -21.28 12.57 -21.62
C PRO A 278 -21.04 11.14 -22.10
N ASP A 279 -20.17 10.40 -21.41
CA ASP A 279 -19.91 8.99 -21.75
C ASP A 279 -21.15 8.13 -21.42
N ASN A 280 -21.48 7.15 -22.26
CA ASN A 280 -22.50 6.17 -21.88
C ASN A 280 -22.01 5.29 -20.71
N VAL A 281 -22.92 4.60 -20.03
CA VAL A 281 -22.58 3.84 -18.81
C VAL A 281 -21.55 2.73 -19.05
N LEU A 282 -21.56 2.11 -20.25
CA LEU A 282 -20.59 1.06 -20.60
C LEU A 282 -19.19 1.65 -20.79
N GLN A 283 -19.08 2.76 -21.52
CA GLN A 283 -17.82 3.49 -21.70
C GLN A 283 -17.26 3.98 -20.37
N LEU A 284 -18.13 4.49 -19.48
CA LEU A 284 -17.73 4.87 -18.12
C LEU A 284 -17.25 3.64 -17.33
N GLY A 285 -17.93 2.50 -17.44
CA GLY A 285 -17.50 1.26 -16.79
C GLY A 285 -16.16 0.76 -17.29
N GLU A 286 -15.92 0.78 -18.60
CA GLU A 286 -14.62 0.45 -19.18
C GLU A 286 -13.53 1.42 -18.70
N ALA A 287 -13.82 2.72 -18.65
CA ALA A 287 -12.90 3.73 -18.14
C ALA A 287 -12.55 3.48 -16.67
N ILE A 288 -13.53 3.12 -15.83
CA ILE A 288 -13.30 2.77 -14.43
C ILE A 288 -12.44 1.50 -14.32
N ILE A 289 -12.80 0.42 -15.01
CA ILE A 289 -12.05 -0.86 -15.01
C ILE A 289 -10.58 -0.63 -15.41
N ASN A 290 -10.37 0.13 -16.48
CA ASN A 290 -9.04 0.51 -16.97
C ASN A 290 -8.29 1.37 -15.95
N LYS A 291 -8.94 2.36 -15.33
CA LYS A 291 -8.33 3.25 -14.34
C LYS A 291 -7.89 2.51 -13.08
N LEU A 292 -8.70 1.54 -12.63
CA LEU A 292 -8.37 0.66 -11.52
C LEU A 292 -7.25 -0.33 -11.89
N GLY A 293 -7.01 -0.54 -13.19
CA GLY A 293 -6.03 -1.48 -13.72
C GLY A 293 -6.41 -2.92 -13.41
N ALA A 294 -7.68 -3.26 -13.62
CA ALA A 294 -8.14 -4.63 -13.69
C ALA A 294 -7.53 -5.35 -14.90
N SER A 295 -7.54 -6.69 -14.90
CA SER A 295 -6.95 -7.48 -15.99
C SER A 295 -7.65 -7.20 -17.32
N ALA A 296 -6.86 -7.14 -18.39
CA ALA A 296 -7.37 -7.08 -19.76
C ALA A 296 -8.31 -8.28 -19.98
N GLY A 297 -9.60 -8.00 -20.19
CA GLY A 297 -10.65 -9.02 -20.30
C GLY A 297 -11.78 -8.89 -19.27
N THR A 298 -11.64 -8.04 -18.26
CA THR A 298 -12.76 -7.70 -17.37
C THR A 298 -13.80 -6.90 -18.16
N LYS A 299 -14.95 -7.51 -18.45
CA LYS A 299 -16.05 -6.86 -19.17
C LYS A 299 -17.01 -6.20 -18.20
N VAL A 300 -17.70 -5.15 -18.65
CA VAL A 300 -18.78 -4.51 -17.90
C VAL A 300 -20.00 -5.41 -17.97
N THR A 301 -20.37 -6.04 -16.85
CA THR A 301 -21.61 -6.82 -16.72
C THR A 301 -22.81 -5.91 -16.47
N LEU A 302 -24.04 -6.43 -16.64
CA LEU A 302 -25.27 -5.66 -16.41
C LEU A 302 -25.37 -5.15 -14.97
N ALA A 303 -25.07 -6.02 -14.00
CA ALA A 303 -25.07 -5.66 -12.58
C ALA A 303 -24.03 -4.57 -12.26
N LEU A 304 -22.85 -4.62 -12.90
CA LEU A 304 -21.83 -3.59 -12.75
C LEU A 304 -22.26 -2.27 -13.40
N ALA A 305 -22.85 -2.31 -14.60
CA ALA A 305 -23.40 -1.14 -15.26
C ALA A 305 -24.48 -0.46 -14.41
N ALA A 306 -25.43 -1.23 -13.87
CA ALA A 306 -26.45 -0.72 -12.96
C ALA A 306 -25.83 -0.07 -11.71
N ARG A 307 -24.78 -0.69 -11.15
CA ARG A 307 -24.05 -0.13 -10.01
C ARG A 307 -23.36 1.20 -10.35
N ILE A 308 -22.77 1.31 -11.53
CA ILE A 308 -22.11 2.54 -11.99
C ILE A 308 -23.15 3.64 -12.27
N ALA A 309 -24.27 3.30 -12.91
CA ALA A 309 -25.40 4.23 -13.11
C ALA A 309 -25.90 4.78 -11.77
N PHE A 310 -26.06 3.92 -10.75
CA PHE A 310 -26.38 4.35 -9.40
C PHE A 310 -25.35 5.32 -8.82
N LEU A 311 -24.05 5.01 -8.90
CA LEU A 311 -23.01 5.92 -8.42
C LEU A 311 -23.04 7.27 -9.16
N ARG A 312 -23.28 7.26 -10.47
CA ARG A 312 -23.40 8.47 -11.29
C ARG A 312 -24.61 9.29 -10.91
N LYS A 313 -25.77 8.66 -10.68
CA LYS A 313 -26.98 9.33 -10.18
C LYS A 313 -26.70 10.05 -8.86
N ILE A 314 -26.14 9.36 -7.86
CA ILE A 314 -25.81 9.97 -6.56
C ILE A 314 -24.82 11.13 -6.73
N TYR A 315 -23.86 11.00 -7.66
CA TYR A 315 -22.92 12.08 -7.95
C TYR A 315 -23.64 13.31 -8.50
N VAL A 316 -24.56 13.12 -9.45
CA VAL A 316 -25.35 14.20 -10.07
C VAL A 316 -26.27 14.86 -9.06
N ASP A 317 -26.90 14.09 -8.18
CA ASP A 317 -27.84 14.59 -7.17
C ASP A 317 -27.14 15.43 -6.07
N ASN A 318 -25.84 15.21 -5.83
CA ASN A 318 -25.08 15.83 -4.72
C ASN A 318 -23.94 16.74 -5.17
N ARG A 319 -23.78 17.02 -6.46
CA ARG A 319 -22.77 17.97 -6.94
C ARG A 319 -23.20 19.42 -6.72
N ASP A 320 -22.23 20.29 -6.45
CA ASP A 320 -22.47 21.73 -6.33
C ASP A 320 -22.71 22.40 -7.70
N GLU A 321 -22.92 23.71 -7.68
CA GLU A 321 -23.07 24.55 -8.88
C GLU A 321 -21.85 24.48 -9.82
N LYS A 322 -20.68 24.09 -9.29
CA LYS A 322 -19.43 23.92 -10.06
C LYS A 322 -19.30 22.50 -10.64
N GLY A 323 -20.29 21.63 -10.40
CA GLY A 323 -20.29 20.24 -10.86
C GLY A 323 -19.38 19.32 -10.06
N VAL A 324 -18.97 19.72 -8.86
CA VAL A 324 -18.06 18.96 -7.98
C VAL A 324 -18.83 18.44 -6.76
N CYS A 325 -18.70 17.14 -6.50
CA CYS A 325 -19.18 16.56 -5.24
C CYS A 325 -18.17 16.81 -4.11
N ASP A 326 -18.65 17.00 -2.89
CA ASP A 326 -17.81 17.15 -1.70
C ASP A 326 -17.23 15.81 -1.19
N ASP A 327 -16.53 15.85 -0.05
CA ASP A 327 -15.95 14.66 0.60
C ASP A 327 -17.01 13.72 1.21
N SER A 328 -18.27 14.14 1.27
CA SER A 328 -19.37 13.36 1.84
C SER A 328 -20.03 12.42 0.83
N PHE A 329 -19.68 12.50 -0.47
CA PHE A 329 -20.18 11.64 -1.55
C PHE A 329 -20.33 10.16 -1.15
N TRP A 330 -19.28 9.53 -0.60
CA TRP A 330 -19.33 8.11 -0.23
C TRP A 330 -20.27 7.80 0.93
N LYS A 331 -20.53 8.77 1.82
CA LYS A 331 -21.53 8.64 2.88
C LYS A 331 -22.94 8.67 2.30
N HIS A 332 -23.18 9.52 1.30
CA HIS A 332 -24.45 9.55 0.57
C HIS A 332 -24.69 8.25 -0.20
N VAL A 333 -23.66 7.74 -0.88
CA VAL A 333 -23.72 6.44 -1.56
C VAL A 333 -24.11 5.34 -0.57
N ASP A 334 -23.42 5.22 0.57
CA ASP A 334 -23.71 4.16 1.55
C ASP A 334 -25.10 4.28 2.17
N LYS A 335 -25.54 5.51 2.47
CA LYS A 335 -26.90 5.77 2.97
C LYS A 335 -27.96 5.32 1.98
N GLU A 336 -27.81 5.67 0.71
CA GLU A 336 -28.76 5.28 -0.34
C GLU A 336 -28.73 3.77 -0.60
N LEU A 337 -27.56 3.13 -0.54
CA LEU A 337 -27.46 1.68 -0.61
C LEU A 337 -28.15 0.98 0.56
N GLU A 338 -28.04 1.52 1.78
CA GLU A 338 -28.74 1.01 2.95
C GLU A 338 -30.26 1.18 2.79
N ASN A 339 -30.71 2.31 2.23
CA ASN A 339 -32.12 2.55 1.93
C ASN A 339 -32.66 1.56 0.90
N LEU A 340 -31.94 1.36 -0.20
CA LEU A 340 -32.26 0.35 -1.21
C LEU A 340 -32.33 -1.04 -0.57
N GLN A 341 -31.43 -1.34 0.37
CA GLN A 341 -31.43 -2.63 1.05
C GLN A 341 -32.67 -2.89 1.90
N LYS A 342 -33.24 -1.85 2.52
CA LYS A 342 -34.45 -1.99 3.33
C LYS A 342 -35.70 -2.30 2.50
N HIS A 343 -35.65 -2.08 1.18
CA HIS A 343 -36.78 -2.31 0.29
C HIS A 343 -36.69 -3.74 -0.29
N GLU A 344 -37.79 -4.50 -0.26
CA GLU A 344 -37.84 -5.88 -0.79
C GLU A 344 -37.56 -5.96 -2.30
N ARG A 345 -37.73 -4.84 -3.03
CA ARG A 345 -37.61 -4.75 -4.49
C ARG A 345 -36.27 -4.19 -4.98
N ARG A 346 -35.16 -4.67 -4.39
CA ARG A 346 -33.80 -4.17 -4.71
C ARG A 346 -33.46 -4.24 -6.20
N GLN A 347 -33.70 -5.40 -6.82
CA GLN A 347 -33.34 -5.63 -8.23
C GLN A 347 -34.09 -4.68 -9.17
N ILE A 348 -35.38 -4.45 -8.91
CA ILE A 348 -36.22 -3.56 -9.71
C ILE A 348 -35.67 -2.13 -9.66
N SER A 349 -35.32 -1.64 -8.46
CA SER A 349 -34.80 -0.27 -8.33
C SER A 349 -33.49 -0.01 -9.09
N MET A 350 -32.59 -0.99 -9.16
CA MET A 350 -31.31 -0.83 -9.87
C MET A 350 -31.49 -0.86 -11.38
N HIS A 351 -32.45 -1.64 -11.88
CA HIS A 351 -32.83 -1.64 -13.29
C HIS A 351 -33.42 -0.28 -13.69
N ASP A 352 -34.35 0.26 -12.90
CA ASP A 352 -34.98 1.56 -13.16
C ASP A 352 -33.93 2.69 -13.19
N ILE A 353 -32.93 2.63 -12.31
CA ILE A 353 -31.82 3.59 -12.29
C ILE A 353 -30.96 3.46 -13.55
N LEU A 354 -30.66 2.24 -13.99
CA LEU A 354 -29.90 2.01 -15.20
C LEU A 354 -30.64 2.50 -16.45
N GLU A 355 -31.94 2.25 -16.54
CA GLU A 355 -32.79 2.73 -17.64
C GLU A 355 -32.86 4.26 -17.68
N ALA A 356 -33.05 4.90 -16.53
CA ALA A 356 -33.02 6.37 -16.43
C ALA A 356 -31.66 6.96 -16.86
N ASP A 357 -30.57 6.26 -16.56
CA ASP A 357 -29.22 6.65 -16.93
C ASP A 357 -28.97 6.51 -18.45
N PHE A 358 -29.45 5.44 -19.09
CA PHE A 358 -29.44 5.30 -20.55
C PHE A 358 -30.25 6.40 -21.24
N ASN A 359 -31.46 6.68 -20.76
CA ASN A 359 -32.30 7.74 -21.30
C ASN A 359 -31.64 9.13 -21.21
N SER A 360 -30.77 9.36 -20.21
CA SER A 360 -30.10 10.63 -19.98
C SER A 360 -28.80 10.79 -20.77
N TYR A 361 -28.04 9.71 -20.95
CA TYR A 361 -26.65 9.76 -21.41
C TYR A 361 -26.37 8.96 -22.70
N GLY A 362 -27.42 8.48 -23.36
CA GLY A 362 -27.36 7.88 -24.68
C GLY A 362 -27.86 6.44 -24.69
N ASP A 363 -28.56 6.09 -25.78
CA ASP A 363 -29.08 4.76 -26.02
C ASP A 363 -27.94 3.78 -26.32
N VAL A 364 -27.96 2.64 -25.66
CA VAL A 364 -26.96 1.58 -25.81
C VAL A 364 -27.68 0.28 -26.07
N ASN A 365 -27.31 -0.40 -27.15
CA ASN A 365 -27.85 -1.72 -27.42
C ASN A 365 -27.40 -2.72 -26.35
N LEU A 366 -28.33 -3.12 -25.49
CA LEU A 366 -28.13 -4.10 -24.42
C LEU A 366 -28.01 -5.55 -24.92
N GLU A 367 -28.34 -5.81 -26.18
CA GLU A 367 -28.44 -7.17 -26.75
C GLU A 367 -27.12 -7.97 -26.74
N GLY A 368 -25.99 -7.34 -26.40
CA GLY A 368 -24.68 -7.98 -26.24
C GLY A 368 -24.16 -8.09 -24.80
N LEU A 369 -24.88 -7.58 -23.80
CA LEU A 369 -24.47 -7.66 -22.39
C LEU A 369 -24.94 -9.00 -21.82
N LEU A 370 -24.06 -10.01 -21.82
CA LEU A 370 -24.39 -11.34 -21.30
C LEU A 370 -24.61 -11.31 -19.77
N ASP A 371 -25.66 -11.98 -19.32
CA ASP A 371 -25.87 -12.40 -17.93
C ASP A 371 -24.91 -13.55 -17.60
N GLU A 372 -23.62 -13.27 -17.46
CA GLU A 372 -22.71 -14.24 -16.84
C GLU A 372 -22.60 -13.91 -15.35
N ASP A 373 -23.29 -14.72 -14.55
CA ASP A 373 -23.26 -14.72 -13.06
C ASP A 373 -21.89 -15.08 -12.48
#